data_AF-A0A3D2N5B5-F1
#
_entry.id   AF-A0A3D2N5B5-F1
#
_cell.length_a   1.000
_cell.length_b   1.000
_cell.length_c   1.000
_cell.angle_alpha   90.00
_cell.angle_beta   90.00
_cell.angle_gamma   90.00
#
_symmetry.space_group_name_H-M   'P 1'
#
loop_
_entity.id
_entity.type
_entity.pdbx_description
1 polymer ?
#
loop_
_entity_poly.entity_id
_entity_poly.type
_entity_poly.pdbx_seq_one_letter_code
_entity_poly.pdbx_strand_id
1 'polypeptide(L)'
;KPDVSMCLNASLAGLVGITAGCDVMDCFGAIMVGLVSGFLVCFGVWFLDNKLHIDDPVGAVGVHMMNGIWGTIAVGLFATETSPGYAIQLASGGIKTEGLFYGGGFEQLGLQLLGFVSVGAWSAVTITITFLIIKKTIGLRASEQEEIIGLDITEHGLVSSYADFAPSMNDASVFGYTKSDAKSVKKVVPAMAPVPVEKAVEVESYTAPSPNGKPVMTKIVVIFKEQKLNDFIQAMEDISVTGITITHVLGCGMQNGQQHYYRGAAIEMNLLPKVKAEIVVCAVPVNTVIDAARSALYTGNIGDGKLFIYPIENVVKVRTGEQGYDALQNFDE
;
A
#
# COMPACT_ATOMS: atom_id res chain seq x y z
N LYS A 1 -15.33 -5.61 8.55
CA LYS A 1 -14.74 -4.81 9.66
C LYS A 1 -15.02 -3.35 9.37
N PRO A 2 -15.12 -2.45 10.37
CA PRO A 2 -15.20 -1.02 10.09
C PRO A 2 -13.99 -0.60 9.27
N ASP A 3 -14.25 -0.01 8.12
CA ASP A 3 -13.22 0.45 7.18
C ASP A 3 -13.00 1.95 7.40
N VAL A 4 -11.78 2.33 7.80
CA VAL A 4 -11.46 3.71 8.19
C VAL A 4 -11.60 4.67 7.00
N SER A 5 -11.17 4.24 5.81
CA SER A 5 -11.25 5.06 4.60
C SER A 5 -12.70 5.36 4.25
N MET A 6 -13.56 4.34 4.28
CA MET A 6 -14.99 4.51 4.02
C MET A 6 -15.71 5.33 5.09
N CYS A 7 -15.30 5.25 6.36
CA CYS A 7 -15.84 6.12 7.40
C CYS A 7 -15.52 7.61 7.15
N LEU A 8 -14.29 7.91 6.70
CA LEU A 8 -13.89 9.28 6.34
C LEU A 8 -14.62 9.75 5.08
N ASN A 9 -14.71 8.91 4.05
CA ASN A 9 -15.47 9.21 2.83
C ASN A 9 -16.97 9.42 3.11
N ALA A 10 -17.57 8.68 4.05
CA ALA A 10 -18.94 8.92 4.48
C ALA A 10 -19.12 10.27 5.19
N SER A 11 -18.12 10.70 5.97
CA SER A 11 -18.12 12.02 6.61
C SER A 11 -18.05 13.13 5.55
N LEU A 12 -17.17 12.99 4.56
CA LEU A 12 -17.08 13.92 3.42
C LEU A 12 -18.36 13.92 2.58
N ALA A 13 -18.95 12.76 2.32
CA ALA A 13 -20.20 12.63 1.60
C ALA A 13 -21.35 13.39 2.28
N GLY A 14 -21.44 13.35 3.61
CA GLY A 14 -22.42 14.13 4.36
C GLY A 14 -22.19 15.64 4.22
N LEU A 15 -20.94 16.10 4.28
CA LEU A 15 -20.59 17.52 4.05
C LEU A 15 -20.95 17.97 2.64
N VAL A 16 -20.65 17.15 1.62
CA VAL A 16 -21.04 17.44 0.24
C VAL A 16 -22.56 17.46 0.10
N GLY A 17 -23.25 16.45 0.63
CA GLY A 17 -24.70 16.34 0.55
C GLY A 17 -25.42 17.55 1.13
N ILE A 18 -24.98 18.07 2.28
CA ILE A 18 -25.62 19.23 2.90
C ILE A 18 -25.24 20.57 2.25
N THR A 19 -24.19 20.62 1.42
CA THR A 19 -23.63 21.88 0.89
C THR A 19 -24.67 22.74 0.18
N ALA A 20 -25.55 22.14 -0.64
CA ALA A 20 -26.55 22.89 -1.39
C ALA A 20 -27.69 23.45 -0.51
N GLY A 21 -27.95 22.83 0.64
CA GLY A 21 -29.10 23.12 1.49
C GLY A 21 -28.77 23.62 2.89
N CYS A 22 -27.51 23.95 3.15
CA CYS A 22 -26.99 24.20 4.50
C CYS A 22 -27.66 25.38 5.21
N ASP A 23 -28.24 26.31 4.47
CA ASP A 23 -28.91 27.51 4.97
C ASP A 23 -30.44 27.45 4.83
N VAL A 24 -30.99 26.44 4.17
CA VAL A 24 -32.45 26.30 3.92
C VAL A 24 -33.06 25.04 4.55
N MET A 25 -32.26 24.20 5.21
CA MET A 25 -32.72 22.99 5.91
C MET A 25 -32.57 23.14 7.43
N ASP A 26 -33.54 22.61 8.17
CA ASP A 26 -33.43 22.48 9.62
C ASP A 26 -32.61 21.25 10.04
N CYS A 27 -32.45 21.04 11.36
CA CYS A 27 -31.66 19.93 11.88
C CYS A 27 -32.17 18.56 11.42
N PHE A 28 -33.49 18.40 11.25
CA PHE A 28 -34.06 17.14 10.80
C PHE A 28 -33.70 16.88 9.33
N GLY A 29 -33.88 17.88 8.45
CA GLY A 29 -33.45 17.81 7.06
C GLY A 29 -31.95 17.49 6.92
N ALA A 30 -31.11 18.17 7.70
CA ALA A 30 -29.66 17.94 7.69
C ALA A 30 -29.26 16.51 8.11
N ILE A 31 -29.91 15.96 9.15
CA ILE A 31 -29.68 14.57 9.59
C ILE A 31 -30.06 13.58 8.49
N MET A 32 -31.22 13.78 7.85
CA MET A 32 -31.69 12.90 6.77
C MET A 32 -30.76 12.93 5.55
N VAL A 33 -30.27 14.12 5.19
CA VAL A 33 -29.29 14.27 4.10
C VAL A 33 -28.01 13.51 4.42
N GLY A 34 -27.44 13.69 5.61
CA GLY A 34 -26.21 12.99 6.02
C GLY A 34 -26.36 11.48 6.06
N LEU A 35 -27.48 10.96 6.56
CA LEU A 35 -27.78 9.53 6.59
C LEU A 35 -27.80 8.94 5.18
N VAL A 36 -28.57 9.53 4.27
CA VAL A 36 -28.64 9.07 2.87
C VAL A 36 -27.27 9.17 2.21
N SER A 37 -26.53 10.25 2.47
CA SER A 37 -25.19 10.44 1.91
C SER A 37 -24.18 9.37 2.27
N GLY A 38 -24.18 8.93 3.54
CA GLY A 38 -23.32 7.84 4.00
C GLY A 38 -23.61 6.51 3.30
N PHE A 39 -24.88 6.18 3.07
CA PHE A 39 -25.24 4.99 2.29
C PHE A 39 -24.90 5.15 0.81
N LEU A 40 -25.14 6.34 0.24
CA LEU A 40 -24.97 6.60 -1.18
C LEU A 40 -23.51 6.50 -1.61
N VAL A 41 -22.56 6.96 -0.78
CA VAL A 41 -21.12 6.81 -1.10
C VAL A 41 -20.69 5.36 -1.08
N CYS A 42 -21.16 4.56 -0.11
CA CYS A 42 -20.83 3.13 -0.05
C CYS A 42 -21.39 2.38 -1.27
N PHE A 43 -22.62 2.69 -1.65
CA PHE A 43 -23.23 2.15 -2.86
C PHE A 43 -22.49 2.60 -4.13
N GLY A 44 -22.13 3.89 -4.22
CA GLY A 44 -21.44 4.46 -5.37
C GLY A 44 -20.09 3.83 -5.65
N VAL A 45 -19.26 3.67 -4.61
CA VAL A 45 -17.95 3.00 -4.70
C VAL A 45 -18.14 1.55 -5.16
N TRP A 46 -19.02 0.79 -4.50
CA TRP A 46 -19.30 -0.60 -4.91
C TRP A 46 -19.81 -0.68 -6.36
N PHE A 47 -20.69 0.22 -6.77
CA PHE A 47 -21.25 0.22 -8.11
C PHE A 47 -20.18 0.51 -9.18
N LEU A 48 -19.31 1.49 -8.94
CA LEU A 48 -18.22 1.82 -9.86
C LEU A 48 -17.19 0.69 -9.93
N ASP A 49 -16.69 0.25 -8.77
CA ASP A 49 -15.60 -0.71 -8.69
C ASP A 49 -16.03 -2.13 -9.08
N ASN A 50 -17.12 -2.64 -8.49
CA ASN A 50 -17.52 -4.04 -8.63
C ASN A 50 -18.49 -4.29 -9.78
N LYS A 51 -19.28 -3.29 -10.19
CA LYS A 51 -20.28 -3.47 -11.25
C LYS A 51 -19.83 -2.89 -12.58
N LEU A 52 -19.34 -1.66 -12.59
CA LEU A 52 -18.90 -0.99 -13.82
C LEU A 52 -17.43 -1.22 -14.15
N HIS A 53 -16.64 -1.71 -13.20
CA HIS A 53 -15.19 -1.88 -13.34
C HIS A 53 -14.50 -0.57 -13.73
N ILE A 54 -15.00 0.55 -13.16
CA ILE A 54 -14.41 1.87 -13.28
C ILE A 54 -13.69 2.14 -11.98
N ASP A 55 -12.36 2.23 -12.05
CA ASP A 55 -11.53 2.52 -10.89
C ASP A 55 -11.61 4.02 -10.57
N ASP A 56 -12.29 4.36 -9.47
CA ASP A 56 -12.37 5.71 -8.91
C ASP A 56 -11.42 5.79 -7.70
N PRO A 57 -10.15 6.21 -7.88
CA PRO A 57 -9.07 5.91 -6.93
C PRO A 57 -9.29 6.49 -5.54
N VAL A 58 -10.01 7.60 -5.45
CA VAL A 58 -10.29 8.31 -4.19
C VAL A 58 -11.77 8.33 -3.82
N GLY A 59 -12.64 7.66 -4.60
CA GLY A 59 -14.09 7.70 -4.41
C GLY A 59 -14.72 9.06 -4.74
N ALA A 60 -14.09 9.85 -5.62
CA ALA A 60 -14.53 11.21 -5.94
C ALA A 60 -15.93 11.24 -6.56
N VAL A 61 -16.30 10.26 -7.37
CA VAL A 61 -17.62 10.18 -8.00
C VAL A 61 -18.69 9.88 -6.94
N GLY A 62 -18.40 8.95 -6.01
CA GLY A 62 -19.31 8.65 -4.90
C GLY A 62 -19.48 9.84 -3.94
N VAL A 63 -18.37 10.47 -3.53
CA VAL A 63 -18.37 11.57 -2.56
C VAL A 63 -18.89 12.88 -3.15
N HIS A 64 -18.50 13.24 -4.38
CA HIS A 64 -18.81 14.56 -4.94
C HIS A 64 -19.97 14.52 -5.94
N MET A 65 -19.92 13.63 -6.94
CA MET A 65 -20.95 13.61 -7.98
C MET A 65 -22.28 13.10 -7.43
N MET A 66 -22.33 11.88 -6.89
CA MET A 66 -23.58 11.28 -6.44
C MET A 66 -24.19 12.05 -5.27
N ASN A 67 -23.36 12.42 -4.28
CA ASN A 67 -23.81 13.17 -3.11
C ASN A 67 -24.08 14.65 -3.39
N GLY A 68 -23.39 15.26 -4.35
CA GLY A 68 -23.74 16.61 -4.80
C GLY A 68 -25.11 16.65 -5.49
N ILE A 69 -25.41 15.65 -6.33
CA ILE A 69 -26.73 15.48 -6.95
C ILE A 69 -27.80 15.24 -5.89
N TRP A 70 -27.52 14.34 -4.93
CA TRP A 70 -28.43 14.13 -3.81
C TRP A 70 -28.67 15.41 -3.02
N GLY A 71 -27.63 16.21 -2.76
CA GLY A 71 -27.76 17.47 -2.04
C GLY A 71 -28.69 18.48 -2.72
N THR A 72 -28.59 18.65 -4.04
CA THR A 72 -29.51 19.56 -4.77
C THR A 72 -30.95 19.03 -4.76
N ILE A 73 -31.13 17.72 -4.95
CA ILE A 73 -32.45 17.08 -4.83
C ILE A 73 -33.02 17.28 -3.43
N ALA A 74 -32.19 17.13 -2.39
CA ALA A 74 -32.61 17.29 -1.01
C ALA A 74 -33.11 18.71 -0.73
N VAL A 75 -32.55 19.76 -1.35
CA VAL A 75 -33.12 21.13 -1.24
C VAL A 75 -34.56 21.16 -1.73
N GLY A 76 -34.84 20.49 -2.85
CA GLY A 76 -36.19 20.33 -3.39
C GLY A 76 -37.16 19.58 -2.48
N LEU A 77 -36.64 18.77 -1.55
CA LEU A 77 -37.44 17.97 -0.63
C LEU A 77 -37.60 18.63 0.74
N PHE A 78 -36.53 19.21 1.28
CA PHE A 78 -36.40 19.60 2.68
C PHE A 78 -36.21 21.10 2.94
N ALA A 79 -36.24 21.97 1.94
CA ALA A 79 -36.21 23.43 2.19
C ALA A 79 -37.40 23.84 3.08
N THR A 80 -37.17 24.64 4.13
CA THR A 80 -38.21 24.95 5.12
C THR A 80 -38.04 26.35 5.72
N GLU A 81 -39.15 27.03 5.98
CA GLU A 81 -39.21 28.34 6.65
C GLU A 81 -38.63 28.33 8.07
N THR A 82 -38.53 27.16 8.69
CA THR A 82 -37.91 27.00 10.02
C THR A 82 -36.39 27.22 9.98
N SER A 83 -35.76 27.14 8.80
CA SER A 83 -34.34 27.42 8.65
C SER A 83 -34.05 28.93 8.63
N PRO A 84 -33.06 29.43 9.39
CA PRO A 84 -32.74 30.86 9.45
C PRO A 84 -32.41 31.51 8.10
N GLY A 85 -31.79 30.76 7.18
CA GLY A 85 -31.40 31.27 5.86
C GLY A 85 -32.51 31.21 4.81
N TYR A 86 -33.65 30.56 5.11
CA TYR A 86 -34.73 30.36 4.15
C TYR A 86 -35.27 31.68 3.59
N ALA A 87 -35.61 32.63 4.47
CA ALA A 87 -36.15 33.92 4.05
C ALA A 87 -35.18 34.72 3.16
N ILE A 88 -33.86 34.59 3.42
CA ILE A 88 -32.81 35.23 2.62
C ILE A 88 -32.76 34.60 1.23
N GLN A 89 -32.78 33.27 1.14
CA GLN A 89 -32.72 32.58 -0.15
C GLN A 89 -33.99 32.74 -0.98
N LEU A 90 -35.16 32.86 -0.33
CA LEU A 90 -36.40 33.17 -1.02
C LEU A 90 -36.36 34.59 -1.60
N ALA A 91 -35.88 35.57 -0.83
CA ALA A 91 -35.78 36.97 -1.28
C ALA A 91 -34.71 37.17 -2.36
N SER A 92 -33.59 36.45 -2.29
CA SER A 92 -32.52 36.47 -3.31
C SER A 92 -32.89 35.71 -4.59
N GLY A 93 -33.94 34.88 -4.53
CA GLY A 93 -34.35 33.99 -5.61
C GLY A 93 -33.51 32.71 -5.73
N GLY A 94 -32.68 32.39 -4.72
CA GLY A 94 -31.95 31.13 -4.63
C GLY A 94 -32.85 29.91 -4.43
N ILE A 95 -34.02 30.12 -3.83
CA ILE A 95 -35.14 29.15 -3.81
C ILE A 95 -36.43 29.87 -4.20
N LYS A 96 -37.45 29.11 -4.63
CA LYS A 96 -38.76 29.63 -5.02
C LYS A 96 -39.86 29.40 -4.00
N THR A 97 -39.78 28.29 -3.28
CA THR A 97 -40.77 27.87 -2.30
C THR A 97 -40.15 26.80 -1.40
N GLU A 98 -40.92 26.35 -0.42
CA GLU A 98 -40.57 25.27 0.49
C GLU A 98 -40.32 23.96 -0.27
N GLY A 99 -39.65 23.03 0.38
CA GLY A 99 -39.46 21.69 -0.14
C GLY A 99 -40.78 20.93 -0.23
N LEU A 100 -40.79 19.89 -1.06
CA LEU A 100 -41.96 19.05 -1.30
C LEU A 100 -42.56 18.48 0.00
N PHE A 101 -41.73 18.12 0.99
CA PHE A 101 -42.20 17.56 2.26
C PHE A 101 -42.80 18.60 3.22
N TYR A 102 -42.60 19.88 2.94
CA TYR A 102 -43.12 20.99 3.74
C TYR A 102 -44.29 21.72 3.06
N GLY A 103 -44.73 21.27 1.88
CA GLY A 103 -45.94 21.78 1.22
C GLY A 103 -45.70 22.71 0.04
N GLY A 104 -44.44 23.01 -0.32
CA GLY A 104 -44.09 23.85 -1.48
C GLY A 104 -44.33 23.21 -2.85
N GLY A 105 -44.87 21.99 -2.90
CA GLY A 105 -45.18 21.28 -4.14
C GLY A 105 -43.95 20.88 -4.95
N PHE A 106 -44.11 20.69 -6.26
CA PHE A 106 -43.06 20.17 -7.14
C PHE A 106 -42.19 21.24 -7.79
N GLU A 107 -42.48 22.53 -7.60
CA GLU A 107 -41.77 23.61 -8.29
C GLU A 107 -40.30 23.67 -7.87
N GLN A 108 -40.02 23.75 -6.57
CA GLN A 108 -38.65 23.81 -6.07
C GLN A 108 -37.85 22.54 -6.44
N LEU A 109 -38.45 21.35 -6.31
CA LEU A 109 -37.82 20.09 -6.71
C LEU A 109 -37.53 20.05 -8.22
N GLY A 110 -38.48 20.47 -9.04
CA GLY A 110 -38.31 20.52 -10.49
C GLY A 110 -37.18 21.45 -10.91
N LEU A 111 -37.03 22.60 -10.26
CA LEU A 111 -35.93 23.53 -10.49
C LEU A 111 -34.58 22.93 -10.09
N GLN A 112 -34.50 22.21 -8.97
CA GLN A 112 -33.25 21.56 -8.58
C GLN A 112 -32.85 20.43 -9.52
N LEU A 113 -33.82 19.64 -10.00
CA LEU A 113 -33.57 18.62 -11.03
C LEU A 113 -33.09 19.26 -12.35
N LEU A 114 -33.73 20.35 -12.77
CA LEU A 114 -33.31 21.11 -13.95
C LEU A 114 -31.89 21.66 -13.77
N GLY A 115 -31.57 22.21 -12.59
CA GLY A 115 -30.24 22.75 -12.27
C GLY A 115 -29.18 21.66 -12.35
N PHE A 116 -29.41 20.50 -11.73
CA PHE A 116 -28.54 19.33 -11.84
C PHE A 116 -28.31 18.93 -13.30
N VAL A 117 -29.37 18.73 -14.09
CA VAL A 117 -29.24 18.32 -15.50
C VAL A 117 -28.47 19.37 -16.30
N SER A 118 -28.73 20.65 -16.05
CA SER A 118 -28.09 21.76 -16.76
C SER A 118 -26.59 21.81 -16.47
N VAL A 119 -26.20 21.74 -15.20
CA VAL A 119 -24.78 21.71 -14.79
C VAL A 119 -24.12 20.42 -15.26
N GLY A 120 -24.79 19.28 -15.12
CA GLY A 120 -24.28 17.98 -15.57
C GLY A 120 -24.01 17.95 -17.08
N ALA A 121 -24.92 18.47 -17.90
CA ALA A 121 -24.74 18.57 -19.34
C ALA A 121 -23.60 19.52 -19.71
N TRP A 122 -23.53 20.69 -19.08
CA TRP A 122 -22.45 21.65 -19.29
C TRP A 122 -21.09 21.05 -18.95
N SER A 123 -20.95 20.45 -17.77
CA SER A 123 -19.71 19.81 -17.31
C SER A 123 -19.32 18.64 -18.21
N ALA A 124 -20.26 17.78 -18.58
CA ALA A 124 -19.96 16.65 -19.46
C ALA A 124 -19.41 17.11 -20.82
N VAL A 125 -20.05 18.11 -21.44
CA VAL A 125 -19.61 18.65 -22.73
C VAL A 125 -18.24 19.32 -22.61
N THR A 126 -18.08 20.25 -21.66
CA THR A 126 -16.86 21.05 -21.52
C THR A 126 -15.65 20.21 -21.11
N ILE A 127 -15.81 19.27 -20.18
CA ILE A 127 -14.72 18.41 -19.73
C ILE A 127 -14.35 17.37 -20.79
N THR A 128 -15.33 16.83 -21.54
CA THR A 128 -15.04 15.93 -22.67
C THR A 128 -14.21 16.65 -23.74
N ILE A 129 -14.61 17.86 -24.13
CA ILE A 129 -13.85 18.65 -25.11
C ILE A 129 -12.44 18.93 -24.59
N THR A 130 -12.32 19.39 -23.34
CA THR A 130 -11.02 19.68 -22.70
C THR A 130 -10.10 18.47 -22.72
N PHE A 131 -10.57 17.30 -22.26
CA PHE A 131 -9.75 16.09 -22.23
C PHE A 131 -9.43 15.54 -23.63
N LEU A 132 -10.32 15.70 -24.62
CA LEU A 132 -10.01 15.33 -26.00
C LEU A 132 -8.93 16.22 -26.61
N ILE A 133 -8.92 17.52 -26.28
CA ILE A 133 -7.85 18.45 -26.69
C ILE A 133 -6.54 18.02 -26.03
N ILE A 134 -6.50 17.88 -24.71
CA ILE A 134 -5.29 17.46 -23.96
C ILE A 134 -4.75 16.14 -24.52
N LYS A 135 -5.62 15.15 -24.76
CA LYS A 135 -5.24 13.86 -25.32
C LYS A 135 -4.60 13.96 -26.70
N LYS A 136 -4.99 14.94 -27.52
CA LYS A 136 -4.46 15.13 -28.88
C LYS A 136 -3.20 16.00 -28.92
N THR A 137 -2.96 16.82 -27.91
CA THR A 137 -1.82 17.76 -27.89
C THR A 137 -0.66 17.23 -27.07
N ILE A 138 -0.87 16.99 -25.78
CA ILE A 138 0.21 16.70 -24.81
C ILE A 138 0.08 15.32 -24.15
N GLY A 139 -1.12 14.73 -24.13
CA GLY A 139 -1.41 13.54 -23.35
C GLY A 139 -1.60 13.86 -21.86
N LEU A 140 -2.55 13.19 -21.20
CA LEU A 140 -2.84 13.39 -19.77
C LEU A 140 -2.29 12.25 -18.90
N ARG A 141 -2.31 11.02 -19.41
CA ARG A 141 -1.93 9.82 -18.66
C ARG A 141 -0.45 9.52 -18.92
N ALA A 142 0.27 9.17 -17.86
CA ALA A 142 1.63 8.65 -17.94
C ALA A 142 1.70 7.42 -18.86
N SER A 143 2.89 7.13 -19.38
CA SER A 143 3.09 5.89 -20.13
C SER A 143 2.94 4.67 -19.22
N GLU A 144 2.57 3.52 -19.77
CA GLU A 144 2.46 2.26 -19.01
C GLU A 144 3.77 1.91 -18.28
N GLN A 145 4.92 2.27 -18.86
CA GLN A 145 6.22 2.04 -18.24
C GLN A 145 6.44 2.93 -17.01
N GLU A 146 6.09 4.21 -17.10
CA GLU A 146 6.16 5.14 -15.96
C GLU A 146 5.14 4.80 -14.89
N GLU A 147 3.94 4.32 -15.27
CA GLU A 147 2.90 3.85 -14.34
C GLU A 147 3.38 2.62 -13.55
N ILE A 148 4.14 1.70 -14.18
CA ILE A 148 4.75 0.54 -13.51
C ILE A 148 5.92 0.93 -12.60
N ILE A 149 6.77 1.86 -13.04
CA ILE A 149 7.93 2.33 -12.24
C ILE A 149 7.47 3.16 -11.04
N GLY A 150 6.41 3.95 -11.22
CA GLY A 150 5.87 4.88 -10.23
C GLY A 150 6.22 6.34 -10.53
N LEU A 151 5.22 7.21 -10.44
CA LEU A 151 5.36 8.64 -10.78
C LEU A 151 6.24 9.43 -9.80
N ASP A 152 6.47 8.91 -8.59
CA ASP A 152 7.41 9.52 -7.64
C ASP A 152 8.82 9.61 -8.23
N ILE A 153 9.27 8.53 -8.90
CA ILE A 153 10.59 8.46 -9.52
C ILE A 153 10.59 9.23 -10.84
N THR A 154 9.61 8.97 -11.70
CA THR A 154 9.65 9.43 -13.10
C THR A 154 9.27 10.90 -13.27
N GLU A 155 8.37 11.43 -12.44
CA GLU A 155 7.91 12.83 -12.52
C GLU A 155 8.53 13.73 -11.43
N HIS A 156 8.86 13.17 -10.26
CA HIS A 156 9.31 13.96 -9.10
C HIS A 156 10.78 13.73 -8.73
N GLY A 157 11.46 12.74 -9.33
CA GLY A 157 12.86 12.42 -9.03
C GLY A 157 13.08 11.92 -7.60
N LEU A 158 12.05 11.37 -6.97
CA LEU A 158 12.08 10.85 -5.61
C LEU A 158 12.00 9.32 -5.65
N VAL A 159 12.88 8.63 -4.91
CA VAL A 159 12.82 7.16 -4.77
C VAL A 159 11.50 6.72 -4.13
N SER A 160 10.96 7.54 -3.21
CA SER A 160 9.62 7.40 -2.65
C SER A 160 9.16 8.75 -2.09
N SER A 161 7.87 9.04 -2.19
CA SER A 161 7.20 10.13 -1.46
C SER A 161 7.20 9.94 0.07
N TYR A 162 7.55 8.75 0.56
CA TYR A 162 7.66 8.43 1.98
C TYR A 162 9.10 8.02 2.32
N ALA A 163 9.79 8.87 3.08
CA ALA A 163 11.21 8.73 3.41
C ALA A 163 11.58 7.37 4.04
N ASP A 164 10.65 6.74 4.76
CA ASP A 164 10.86 5.48 5.51
C ASP A 164 10.34 4.22 4.79
N PHE A 165 9.68 4.36 3.63
CA PHE A 165 9.08 3.24 2.89
C PHE A 165 9.87 2.84 1.64
N ALA A 166 11.04 3.43 1.40
CA ALA A 166 11.94 2.90 0.40
C ALA A 166 12.48 1.54 0.91
N PRO A 167 12.06 0.38 0.38
CA PRO A 167 12.92 -0.80 0.51
C PRO A 167 14.29 -0.38 -0.02
N SER A 168 15.37 -0.84 0.60
CA SER A 168 16.73 -0.62 0.11
C SER A 168 16.94 -1.32 -1.24
N MET A 169 16.27 -0.81 -2.27
CA MET A 169 16.54 -1.07 -3.66
C MET A 169 17.75 -0.20 -3.95
N ASN A 170 18.92 -0.81 -4.03
CA ASN A 170 20.08 -0.13 -4.59
C ASN A 170 19.67 0.47 -5.95
N ASP A 171 19.99 1.74 -6.16
CA ASP A 171 19.80 2.51 -7.41
C ASP A 171 20.08 1.68 -8.68
N ALA A 172 21.03 0.75 -8.61
CA ALA A 172 21.41 -0.13 -9.72
C ALA A 172 20.30 -1.08 -10.23
N SER A 173 19.29 -1.40 -9.43
CA SER A 173 18.21 -2.33 -9.83
C SER A 173 17.07 -1.66 -10.61
N VAL A 174 16.90 -0.35 -10.46
CA VAL A 174 15.87 0.43 -11.17
C VAL A 174 16.38 0.89 -12.53
N PHE A 175 17.68 1.20 -12.65
CA PHE A 175 18.32 1.55 -13.93
C PHE A 175 18.78 0.34 -14.77
N GLY A 176 18.72 -0.88 -14.23
CA GLY A 176 19.24 -2.09 -14.86
C GLY A 176 18.26 -2.87 -15.74
N TYR A 177 16.95 -2.63 -15.63
CA TYR A 177 15.96 -3.34 -16.44
C TYR A 177 15.85 -2.72 -17.84
N THR A 178 16.40 -3.40 -18.84
CA THR A 178 16.28 -2.99 -20.24
C THR A 178 15.44 -4.00 -21.03
N LYS A 179 14.91 -3.57 -22.20
CA LYS A 179 14.04 -4.37 -23.08
C LYS A 179 14.58 -5.78 -23.44
N SER A 180 15.86 -6.07 -23.23
CA SER A 180 16.46 -7.39 -23.44
C SER A 180 16.14 -8.40 -22.34
N ASP A 181 15.83 -7.96 -21.13
CA ASP A 181 15.67 -8.83 -19.96
C ASP A 181 14.31 -9.54 -19.93
N ALA A 182 13.32 -8.98 -20.63
CA ALA A 182 12.00 -9.58 -20.81
C ALA A 182 11.98 -10.80 -21.75
N LYS A 183 13.06 -11.06 -22.51
CA LYS A 183 13.12 -12.15 -23.50
C LYS A 183 13.79 -13.44 -23.00
N SER A 184 14.32 -13.47 -21.77
CA SER A 184 15.11 -14.61 -21.27
C SER A 184 14.35 -15.57 -20.34
N VAL A 185 13.08 -15.32 -20.03
CA VAL A 185 12.28 -16.25 -19.22
C VAL A 185 11.80 -17.41 -20.10
N LYS A 186 12.59 -18.48 -20.16
CA LYS A 186 12.13 -19.77 -20.68
C LYS A 186 10.99 -20.28 -19.79
N LYS A 187 9.79 -20.40 -20.37
CA LYS A 187 8.67 -21.17 -19.78
C LYS A 187 9.16 -22.59 -19.46
N VAL A 188 9.21 -22.94 -18.17
CA VAL A 188 9.39 -24.32 -17.74
C VAL A 188 8.02 -25.01 -17.72
N VAL A 189 7.94 -26.12 -18.44
CA VAL A 189 6.77 -27.00 -18.59
C VAL A 189 6.43 -27.66 -17.25
N PRO A 190 5.14 -27.85 -16.89
CA PRO A 190 4.75 -28.44 -15.62
C PRO A 190 4.83 -29.97 -15.68
N ALA A 191 5.63 -30.58 -14.81
CA ALA A 191 5.39 -31.93 -14.31
C ALA A 191 6.24 -32.19 -13.06
N MET A 192 5.60 -32.42 -11.91
CA MET A 192 5.79 -33.63 -11.11
C MET A 192 4.74 -33.69 -9.99
N ALA A 193 4.28 -34.92 -9.76
CA ALA A 193 3.21 -35.32 -8.82
C ALA A 193 3.56 -35.04 -7.35
N PRO A 194 2.55 -34.94 -6.45
CA PRO A 194 2.79 -34.69 -5.03
C PRO A 194 3.51 -35.87 -4.37
N VAL A 195 4.63 -35.58 -3.70
CA VAL A 195 5.34 -36.54 -2.86
C VAL A 195 4.72 -36.53 -1.46
N PRO A 196 4.45 -37.70 -0.83
CA PRO A 196 3.87 -37.77 0.51
C PRO A 196 4.81 -37.27 1.60
N VAL A 197 4.21 -36.67 2.64
CA VAL A 197 4.88 -36.09 3.81
C VAL A 197 5.18 -37.19 4.83
N GLU A 198 6.40 -37.73 4.84
CA GLU A 198 6.91 -38.52 5.96
C GLU A 198 8.43 -38.71 5.84
N LYS A 199 9.17 -37.75 6.40
CA LYS A 199 10.44 -37.89 7.14
C LYS A 199 11.02 -36.49 7.34
N ALA A 200 11.12 -36.07 8.59
CA ALA A 200 12.03 -34.99 8.96
C ALA A 200 13.41 -35.41 8.47
N VAL A 201 13.96 -34.67 7.51
CA VAL A 201 15.31 -34.87 7.00
C VAL A 201 16.25 -34.59 8.17
N GLU A 202 17.04 -35.59 8.58
CA GLU A 202 18.18 -35.36 9.46
C GLU A 202 19.07 -34.32 8.81
N VAL A 203 19.26 -33.20 9.50
CA VAL A 203 20.13 -32.12 9.03
C VAL A 203 21.55 -32.64 9.14
N GLU A 204 22.18 -32.94 8.00
CA GLU A 204 23.63 -33.13 7.93
C GLU A 204 24.30 -31.84 8.39
N SER A 205 24.88 -31.85 9.58
CA SER A 205 25.68 -30.76 10.10
C SER A 205 27.01 -30.71 9.35
N TYR A 206 27.20 -29.70 8.49
CA TYR A 206 28.51 -29.40 7.95
C TYR A 206 29.35 -28.69 9.01
N THR A 207 30.13 -29.45 9.77
CA THR A 207 31.30 -28.89 10.45
C THR A 207 32.44 -28.77 9.45
N ALA A 208 32.76 -27.56 9.01
CA ALA A 208 34.02 -27.33 8.31
C ALA A 208 35.17 -27.54 9.30
N PRO A 209 36.06 -28.53 9.13
CA PRO A 209 37.22 -28.70 9.99
C PRO A 209 38.18 -27.53 9.77
N SER A 210 38.76 -26.97 10.84
CA SER A 210 39.90 -26.04 10.71
C SER A 210 41.11 -26.83 10.20
N PRO A 211 41.56 -26.64 8.95
CA PRO A 211 42.72 -27.35 8.44
C PRO A 211 43.94 -26.52 8.80
N ASN A 212 44.43 -26.59 10.04
CA ASN A 212 45.73 -26.07 10.55
C ASN A 212 45.68 -25.07 11.73
N GLY A 213 44.59 -24.98 12.51
CA GLY A 213 44.55 -24.13 13.71
C GLY A 213 44.54 -22.62 13.42
N LYS A 214 44.25 -22.22 12.18
CA LYS A 214 43.94 -20.84 11.83
C LYS A 214 42.49 -20.49 12.24
N PRO A 215 42.22 -19.29 12.75
CA PRO A 215 40.86 -18.83 13.03
C PRO A 215 40.02 -18.87 11.75
N VAL A 216 38.88 -19.56 11.77
CA VAL A 216 37.97 -19.67 10.61
C VAL A 216 36.93 -18.56 10.72
N MET A 217 36.96 -17.63 9.76
CA MET A 217 35.94 -16.60 9.66
C MET A 217 34.76 -17.11 8.86
N THR A 218 33.56 -16.88 9.39
CA THR A 218 32.33 -17.37 8.76
C THR A 218 31.33 -16.23 8.66
N LYS A 219 30.79 -16.04 7.45
CA LYS A 219 29.66 -15.15 7.22
C LYS A 219 28.37 -15.94 7.33
N ILE A 220 27.44 -15.44 8.13
CA ILE A 220 26.11 -16.00 8.31
C ILE A 220 25.11 -14.97 7.79
N VAL A 221 24.32 -15.36 6.80
CA VAL A 221 23.22 -14.56 6.26
C VAL A 221 21.92 -15.16 6.74
N VAL A 222 21.08 -14.37 7.40
CA VAL A 222 19.80 -14.82 7.93
C VAL A 222 18.68 -14.03 7.27
N ILE A 223 17.71 -14.71 6.65
CA ILE A 223 16.53 -14.08 6.06
C ILE A 223 15.30 -14.51 6.86
N PHE A 224 14.57 -13.57 7.45
CA PHE A 224 13.48 -13.85 8.39
C PHE A 224 12.38 -12.76 8.38
N LYS A 225 11.32 -12.96 9.18
CA LYS A 225 10.19 -12.02 9.28
C LYS A 225 10.61 -10.72 9.98
N GLU A 226 10.14 -9.60 9.48
CA GLU A 226 10.47 -8.28 10.03
C GLU A 226 10.09 -8.11 11.51
N GLN A 227 8.96 -8.71 11.95
CA GLN A 227 8.54 -8.62 13.35
C GLN A 227 9.54 -9.24 14.34
N LYS A 228 10.47 -10.08 13.86
CA LYS A 228 11.47 -10.78 14.67
C LYS A 228 12.82 -10.06 14.73
N LEU A 229 12.94 -8.86 14.15
CA LEU A 229 14.20 -8.12 14.11
C LEU A 229 14.77 -7.83 15.50
N ASN A 230 13.95 -7.30 16.40
CA ASN A 230 14.41 -6.95 17.74
C ASN A 230 14.78 -8.20 18.56
N ASP A 231 13.96 -9.26 18.48
CA ASP A 231 14.26 -10.56 19.10
C ASP A 231 15.59 -11.14 18.60
N PHE A 232 15.86 -11.00 17.30
CA PHE A 232 17.09 -11.46 16.67
C PHE A 232 18.31 -10.64 17.13
N ILE A 233 18.22 -9.31 17.12
CA ILE A 233 19.31 -8.42 17.58
C ILE A 233 19.67 -8.75 19.03
N GLN A 234 18.66 -8.83 19.91
CA GLN A 234 18.90 -9.16 21.32
C GLN A 234 19.60 -10.51 21.49
N ALA A 235 19.14 -11.54 20.77
CA ALA A 235 19.74 -12.87 20.86
C ALA A 235 21.19 -12.92 20.35
N MET A 236 21.54 -12.05 19.39
CA MET A 236 22.92 -11.92 18.91
C MET A 236 23.80 -11.14 19.91
N GLU A 237 23.27 -10.09 20.54
CA GLU A 237 23.96 -9.33 21.58
C GLU A 237 24.27 -10.22 22.81
N ASP A 238 23.33 -11.07 23.22
CA ASP A 238 23.49 -11.99 24.35
C ASP A 238 24.67 -12.97 24.16
N ILE A 239 25.04 -13.25 22.91
CA ILE A 239 26.20 -14.10 22.55
C ILE A 239 27.42 -13.29 22.10
N SER A 240 27.44 -11.98 22.41
CA SER A 240 28.53 -11.05 22.10
C SER A 240 28.79 -10.84 20.60
N VAL A 241 27.75 -10.97 19.76
CA VAL A 241 27.80 -10.57 18.35
C VAL A 241 27.31 -9.13 18.22
N THR A 242 28.26 -8.19 18.11
CA THR A 242 27.95 -6.75 18.05
C THR A 242 27.91 -6.18 16.63
N GLY A 243 28.37 -6.94 15.63
CA GLY A 243 28.43 -6.51 14.23
C GLY A 243 27.35 -7.19 13.39
N ILE A 244 26.23 -6.51 13.17
CA ILE A 244 25.13 -6.99 12.33
C ILE A 244 24.82 -5.95 11.27
N THR A 245 24.85 -6.34 9.99
CA THR A 245 24.37 -5.51 8.89
C THR A 245 22.96 -5.95 8.52
N ILE A 246 22.00 -5.02 8.53
CA ILE A 246 20.60 -5.29 8.21
C ILE A 246 20.25 -4.71 6.84
N THR A 247 19.47 -5.44 6.06
CA THR A 247 18.91 -5.00 4.77
C THR A 247 17.45 -5.46 4.69
N HIS A 248 16.53 -4.56 4.36
CA HIS A 248 15.14 -4.93 4.11
C HIS A 248 15.02 -5.50 2.70
N VAL A 249 14.44 -6.70 2.59
CA VAL A 249 14.32 -7.42 1.32
C VAL A 249 12.89 -7.88 1.12
N LEU A 250 12.46 -7.95 -0.14
CA LEU A 250 11.20 -8.55 -0.53
C LEU A 250 11.46 -9.99 -0.96
N GLY A 251 10.66 -10.94 -0.50
CA GLY A 251 10.83 -12.33 -0.90
C GLY A 251 9.61 -13.21 -0.66
N CYS A 252 9.40 -14.17 -1.55
CA CYS A 252 8.44 -15.25 -1.39
C CYS A 252 9.21 -16.59 -1.31
N GLY A 253 8.75 -17.51 -0.44
CA GLY A 253 9.28 -18.88 -0.43
C GLY A 253 8.85 -19.67 -1.67
N MET A 254 9.19 -20.97 -1.71
CA MET A 254 8.77 -21.90 -2.79
C MET A 254 7.24 -22.09 -2.89
N GLN A 255 6.46 -21.42 -2.04
CA GLN A 255 5.01 -21.57 -1.92
C GLN A 255 4.21 -20.49 -2.65
N ASN A 256 4.84 -19.76 -3.60
CA ASN A 256 4.20 -18.78 -4.49
C ASN A 256 3.11 -17.95 -3.79
N GLY A 257 3.55 -17.13 -2.82
CA GLY A 257 2.73 -16.38 -1.84
C GLY A 257 1.25 -16.28 -2.21
N GLN A 258 0.37 -16.82 -1.35
CA GLN A 258 -1.07 -17.01 -1.59
C GLN A 258 -1.64 -16.05 -2.64
N GLN A 259 -2.14 -16.61 -3.75
CA GLN A 259 -2.80 -15.81 -4.78
C GLN A 259 -3.99 -15.09 -4.16
N HIS A 260 -3.84 -13.78 -3.96
CA HIS A 260 -4.90 -12.90 -3.51
C HIS A 260 -5.51 -12.23 -4.74
N TYR A 261 -6.83 -12.34 -4.87
CA TYR A 261 -7.60 -11.58 -5.84
C TYR A 261 -7.98 -10.24 -5.20
N TYR A 262 -7.56 -9.13 -5.82
CA TYR A 262 -8.04 -7.80 -5.46
C TYR A 262 -8.78 -7.22 -6.67
N ARG A 263 -10.04 -6.83 -6.46
CA ARG A 263 -10.90 -6.22 -7.51
C ARG A 263 -10.92 -7.00 -8.84
N GLY A 264 -10.93 -8.34 -8.78
CA GLY A 264 -11.03 -9.20 -9.97
C GLY A 264 -9.74 -9.36 -10.78
N ALA A 265 -8.67 -8.63 -10.47
CA ALA A 265 -7.33 -8.87 -11.00
C ALA A 265 -6.59 -9.87 -10.11
N ALA A 266 -5.94 -10.87 -10.72
CA ALA A 266 -5.01 -11.75 -10.02
C ALA A 266 -3.75 -10.93 -9.69
N ILE A 267 -3.49 -10.69 -8.40
CA ILE A 267 -2.22 -10.08 -7.99
C ILE A 267 -1.15 -11.16 -8.17
N GLU A 268 -0.20 -10.92 -9.08
CA GLU A 268 0.98 -11.76 -9.23
C GLU A 268 1.80 -11.78 -7.92
N MET A 269 2.28 -12.98 -7.58
CA MET A 269 3.15 -13.38 -6.47
C MET A 269 3.47 -12.27 -5.45
N ASN A 270 2.73 -12.24 -4.33
CA ASN A 270 2.92 -11.24 -3.29
C ASN A 270 4.27 -11.45 -2.58
N LEU A 271 5.27 -10.62 -2.90
CA LEU A 271 6.54 -10.61 -2.19
C LEU A 271 6.32 -10.00 -0.81
N LEU A 272 6.63 -10.75 0.24
CA LEU A 272 6.46 -10.28 1.61
C LEU A 272 7.72 -9.53 2.06
N PRO A 273 7.58 -8.42 2.80
CA PRO A 273 8.68 -7.79 3.52
C PRO A 273 9.37 -8.77 4.46
N LYS A 274 10.69 -8.81 4.37
CA LYS A 274 11.60 -9.65 5.14
C LYS A 274 12.83 -8.85 5.52
N VAL A 275 13.53 -9.32 6.53
CA VAL A 275 14.84 -8.79 6.92
C VAL A 275 15.91 -9.78 6.51
N LYS A 276 16.97 -9.28 5.87
CA LYS A 276 18.23 -9.98 5.64
C LYS A 276 19.27 -9.41 6.61
N ALA A 277 19.72 -10.22 7.57
CA ALA A 277 20.83 -9.91 8.46
C ALA A 277 22.11 -10.58 7.96
N GLU A 278 23.22 -9.86 7.92
CA GLU A 278 24.53 -10.39 7.57
C GLU A 278 25.49 -10.19 8.75
N ILE A 279 26.09 -11.29 9.21
CA ILE A 279 26.97 -11.33 10.37
C ILE A 279 28.27 -12.02 9.95
N VAL A 280 29.41 -11.52 10.39
CA VAL A 280 30.70 -12.20 10.23
C VAL A 280 31.27 -12.50 11.62
N VAL A 281 31.50 -13.78 11.91
CA VAL A 281 32.04 -14.23 13.21
C VAL A 281 33.35 -14.98 13.04
N CYS A 282 34.19 -14.89 14.07
CA CYS A 282 35.46 -15.62 14.18
C CYS A 282 35.70 -16.12 15.61
N ALA A 283 35.55 -15.25 16.62
CA ALA A 283 35.66 -15.62 18.03
C ALA A 283 34.43 -16.41 18.54
N VAL A 284 33.23 -15.99 18.14
CA VAL A 284 31.98 -16.66 18.51
C VAL A 284 31.80 -17.91 17.65
N PRO A 285 31.58 -19.10 18.25
CA PRO A 285 31.35 -20.32 17.48
C PRO A 285 30.11 -20.20 16.58
N VAL A 286 30.24 -20.66 15.33
CA VAL A 286 29.15 -20.61 14.33
C VAL A 286 27.88 -21.31 14.82
N ASN A 287 28.03 -22.46 15.50
CA ASN A 287 26.88 -23.19 16.05
C ASN A 287 26.13 -22.37 17.10
N THR A 288 26.83 -21.61 17.95
CA THR A 288 26.20 -20.72 18.94
C THR A 288 25.33 -19.66 18.24
N VAL A 289 25.81 -19.09 17.14
CA VAL A 289 25.03 -18.12 16.34
C VAL A 289 23.81 -18.77 15.70
N ILE A 290 23.98 -19.97 15.12
CA ILE A 290 22.87 -20.73 14.51
C ILE A 290 21.80 -21.06 15.55
N ASP A 291 22.19 -21.56 16.72
CA ASP A 291 21.27 -21.98 17.76
C ASP A 291 20.53 -20.78 18.37
N ALA A 292 21.23 -19.67 18.62
CA ALA A 292 20.62 -18.42 19.08
C ALA A 292 19.62 -17.86 18.05
N ALA A 293 20.01 -17.79 16.77
CA ALA A 293 19.15 -17.34 15.68
C ALA A 293 17.92 -18.25 15.53
N ARG A 294 18.09 -19.57 15.60
CA ARG A 294 16.96 -20.51 15.56
C ARG A 294 16.02 -20.29 16.73
N SER A 295 16.54 -20.14 17.94
CA SER A 295 15.73 -19.89 19.14
C SER A 295 14.91 -18.60 19.03
N ALA A 296 15.52 -17.50 18.57
CA ALA A 296 14.87 -16.20 18.43
C ALA A 296 13.78 -16.17 17.34
N LEU A 297 14.06 -16.83 16.21
CA LEU A 297 13.23 -16.76 15.00
C LEU A 297 12.13 -17.83 14.95
N TYR A 298 12.27 -18.94 15.69
CA TYR A 298 11.33 -20.05 15.62
C TYR A 298 9.99 -19.72 16.26
N THR A 299 8.92 -19.83 15.47
CA THR A 299 7.53 -19.70 15.90
C THR A 299 6.72 -20.98 15.66
N GLY A 300 7.33 -21.98 15.01
CA GLY A 300 6.65 -23.21 14.57
C GLY A 300 5.80 -23.02 13.31
N ASN A 301 5.75 -21.79 12.78
CA ASN A 301 4.97 -21.47 11.59
C ASN A 301 5.86 -21.34 10.35
N ILE A 302 5.24 -21.47 9.19
CA ILE A 302 5.92 -21.24 7.92
C ILE A 302 6.48 -19.80 7.88
N GLY A 303 7.70 -19.68 7.35
CA GLY A 303 8.33 -18.38 7.08
C GLY A 303 9.25 -17.85 8.18
N ASP A 304 9.58 -18.64 9.21
CA ASP A 304 10.47 -18.23 10.30
C ASP A 304 11.87 -17.80 9.83
N GLY A 305 12.40 -18.43 8.78
CA GLY A 305 13.55 -17.91 8.06
C GLY A 305 14.46 -18.97 7.48
N LYS A 306 15.58 -18.53 6.92
CA LYS A 306 16.68 -19.38 6.43
C LYS A 306 18.02 -18.77 6.82
N LEU A 307 18.97 -19.63 7.17
CA LEU A 307 20.36 -19.27 7.43
C LEU A 307 21.22 -19.80 6.28
N PHE A 308 22.14 -18.98 5.80
CA PHE A 308 23.14 -19.33 4.80
C PHE A 308 24.52 -19.09 5.39
N ILE A 309 25.41 -20.06 5.24
CA ILE A 309 26.72 -20.07 5.88
C ILE A 309 27.77 -20.04 4.78
N TYR A 310 28.68 -19.07 4.84
CA TYR A 310 29.74 -18.88 3.86
C TYR A 310 31.10 -18.80 4.54
N PRO A 311 32.12 -19.49 4.03
CA PRO A 311 33.49 -19.28 4.49
C PRO A 311 33.97 -17.90 4.03
N ILE A 312 34.69 -17.19 4.90
CA ILE A 312 35.36 -15.93 4.57
C ILE A 312 36.87 -16.17 4.57
N GLU A 313 37.51 -15.83 3.46
CA GLU A 313 38.97 -15.98 3.31
C GLU A 313 39.72 -14.96 4.16
N ASN A 314 39.29 -13.70 4.15
CA ASN A 314 39.92 -12.62 4.90
C ASN A 314 38.93 -11.48 5.20
N VAL A 315 39.19 -10.75 6.28
CA VAL A 315 38.53 -9.50 6.64
C VAL A 315 39.62 -8.46 6.86
N VAL A 316 39.44 -7.24 6.36
CA VAL A 316 40.43 -6.16 6.51
C VAL A 316 39.74 -4.94 7.13
N LYS A 317 40.23 -4.48 8.29
CA LYS A 317 39.74 -3.26 8.93
C LYS A 317 40.36 -2.05 8.24
N VAL A 318 39.55 -1.28 7.51
CA VAL A 318 40.02 -0.18 6.64
C VAL A 318 40.86 0.85 7.40
N ARG A 319 40.45 1.20 8.63
CA ARG A 319 41.11 2.24 9.46
C ARG A 319 42.53 1.86 9.87
N THR A 320 42.73 0.61 10.31
CA THR A 320 43.97 0.16 10.96
C THR A 320 44.82 -0.75 10.08
N GLY A 321 44.24 -1.31 9.02
CA GLY A 321 44.87 -2.33 8.18
C GLY A 321 44.95 -3.71 8.83
N GLU A 322 44.39 -3.89 10.04
CA GLU A 322 44.30 -5.19 10.71
C GLU A 322 43.53 -6.17 9.82
N GLN A 323 43.93 -7.45 9.88
CA GLN A 323 43.35 -8.48 9.03
C GLN A 323 42.86 -9.67 9.85
N GLY A 324 41.97 -10.46 9.25
CA GLY A 324 41.48 -11.71 9.80
C GLY A 324 40.75 -11.53 11.13
N TYR A 325 41.17 -12.29 12.15
CA TYR A 325 40.59 -12.26 13.49
C TYR A 325 40.64 -10.86 14.12
N ASP A 326 41.79 -10.19 14.04
CA ASP A 326 42.02 -8.88 14.68
C ASP A 326 41.14 -7.79 14.05
N ALA A 327 40.84 -7.92 12.75
CA ALA A 327 39.94 -7.02 12.06
C ALA A 327 38.49 -7.06 12.59
N LEU A 328 38.08 -8.18 13.18
CA LEU A 328 36.75 -8.41 13.75
C LEU A 328 36.68 -8.15 15.26
N GLN A 329 37.82 -7.93 15.91
CA GLN A 329 37.83 -7.56 17.33
C GLN A 329 37.64 -6.05 17.48
N ASN A 330 36.74 -5.67 18.38
CA ASN A 330 36.61 -4.31 18.87
C ASN A 330 37.55 -4.16 20.08
N PHE A 331 38.81 -3.84 19.85
CA PHE A 331 39.76 -3.41 20.90
C PHE A 331 39.66 -1.89 21.15
N ASP A 332 38.45 -1.33 21.04
CA ASP A 332 38.20 0.04 21.46
C ASP A 332 37.57 -0.05 22.86
N GLU A 333 38.42 -0.14 23.89
CA GLU A 333 38.11 0.37 25.24
C GLU A 333 38.01 1.90 25.20
#